data_AF-A0A8T4RF63-F1
#
_entry.id   AF-A0A8T4RF63-F1
#
_cell.length_a   1.000
_cell.length_b   1.000
_cell.length_c   1.000
_cell.angle_alpha   90.00
_cell.angle_beta   90.00
_cell.angle_gamma   90.00
#
_symmetry.space_group_name_H-M   'P 1'
#
loop_
_entity.id
_entity.type
_entity.pdbx_description
1 polymer ?
#
loop_
_entity_poly.entity_id
_entity_poly.type
_entity_poly.pdbx_seq_one_letter_code
_entity_poly.pdbx_strand_id
1 'polypeptide(L)'
;KQRNALRFIQEQILQKQGSTGVQQVMDTAVFDVLKYMAIYPGGANKLEDKDGNVLPDCFLLPPESTALDFAYKLHTDFGKHFIRAIDVKTKRTVGKEHPLQHRDVVEIVVGR
;
A
#
# COMPACT_ATOMS: atom_id res chain seq x y z
N LYS A 1 -15.03 -16.64 -32.44
CA LYS A 1 -14.19 -15.73 -33.27
C LYS A 1 -13.46 -14.68 -32.43
N GLN A 2 -14.13 -13.84 -31.63
CA GLN A 2 -13.47 -12.80 -30.80
C GLN A 2 -12.45 -13.33 -29.78
N ARG A 3 -12.77 -14.41 -29.05
CA ARG A 3 -11.83 -15.07 -28.12
C ARG A 3 -10.53 -15.52 -28.80
N ASN A 4 -10.61 -15.98 -30.05
CA ASN A 4 -9.43 -16.43 -30.79
C ASN A 4 -8.54 -15.25 -31.19
N ALA A 5 -9.13 -14.10 -31.53
CA ALA A 5 -8.38 -12.88 -31.84
C ALA A 5 -7.68 -12.30 -30.59
N LEU A 6 -8.38 -12.28 -29.44
CA LEU A 6 -7.78 -11.86 -28.16
C LEU A 6 -6.63 -12.79 -27.75
N ARG A 7 -6.82 -14.11 -27.91
CA ARG A 7 -5.76 -15.10 -27.66
C ARG A 7 -4.56 -14.90 -28.59
N PHE A 8 -4.79 -14.63 -29.87
CA PHE A 8 -3.71 -14.31 -30.82
C PHE A 8 -2.91 -13.07 -30.38
N ILE A 9 -3.58 -11.99 -29.98
CA ILE A 9 -2.91 -10.78 -29.46
C ILE A 9 -2.10 -11.12 -28.20
N GLN A 10 -2.70 -11.87 -27.26
CA GLN A 10 -2.03 -12.27 -26.03
C GLN A 10 -0.77 -13.08 -26.29
N GLU A 11 -0.85 -14.13 -27.12
CA GLU A 11 0.25 -15.07 -27.36
C GLU A 11 1.32 -14.51 -28.31
N GLN A 12 0.91 -13.84 -29.38
CA GLN A 12 1.82 -13.45 -30.44
C GLN A 12 2.42 -12.05 -30.25
N ILE A 13 1.78 -11.19 -29.46
CA ILE A 13 2.24 -9.82 -29.22
C ILE A 13 2.64 -9.66 -27.76
N LEU A 14 1.69 -9.79 -26.83
CA LEU A 14 1.94 -9.46 -25.42
C LEU A 14 2.94 -10.40 -24.75
N GLN A 15 2.85 -11.71 -24.95
CA GLN A 15 3.81 -12.65 -24.36
C GLN A 15 5.21 -12.52 -24.95
N LYS A 16 5.34 -12.18 -26.24
CA LYS A 16 6.65 -11.95 -26.88
C LYS A 16 7.29 -10.63 -26.44
N GLN A 17 6.49 -9.59 -26.24
CA GLN A 17 6.94 -8.27 -25.80
C GLN A 17 6.93 -8.12 -24.26
N GLY A 18 6.45 -9.13 -23.53
CA GLY A 18 6.34 -9.17 -22.06
C GLY A 18 5.06 -8.55 -21.51
N SER A 19 4.69 -7.33 -21.93
CA SER A 19 3.46 -6.65 -21.47
C SER A 19 3.00 -5.57 -22.45
N THR A 20 1.92 -4.85 -22.12
CA THR A 20 1.51 -3.62 -22.83
C THR A 20 2.37 -2.40 -22.48
N GLY A 21 3.21 -2.48 -21.45
CA GLY A 21 4.02 -1.37 -20.93
C GLY A 21 3.24 -0.37 -20.04
N VAL A 22 1.91 -0.37 -20.05
CA VAL A 22 1.10 0.59 -19.28
C VAL A 22 1.36 0.49 -17.78
N GLN A 23 1.28 -0.73 -17.22
CA GLN A 23 1.55 -0.94 -15.79
C GLN A 23 3.00 -0.55 -15.43
N GLN A 24 3.96 -0.93 -16.28
CA GLN A 24 5.37 -0.63 -16.06
C GLN A 24 5.63 0.88 -16.02
N VAL A 25 5.05 1.66 -16.92
CA VAL A 25 5.20 3.12 -16.93
C VAL A 25 4.56 3.75 -15.70
N MET A 26 3.38 3.28 -15.28
CA MET A 26 2.73 3.75 -14.05
C MET A 26 3.58 3.43 -12.81
N ASP A 27 4.07 2.20 -12.69
CA ASP A 27 4.91 1.76 -11.57
C ASP A 27 6.21 2.56 -11.52
N THR A 28 6.87 2.75 -12.67
CA THR A 28 8.09 3.56 -12.79
C THR A 28 7.83 5.01 -12.36
N ALA A 29 6.75 5.62 -12.83
CA ALA A 29 6.42 6.99 -12.46
C ALA A 29 6.19 7.15 -10.95
N VAL A 30 5.43 6.24 -10.34
CA VAL A 30 5.05 6.31 -8.92
C VAL A 30 6.20 5.91 -8.00
N PHE A 31 6.82 4.76 -8.24
CA PHE A 31 7.78 4.16 -7.30
C PHE A 31 9.23 4.53 -7.62
N ASP A 32 9.58 4.72 -8.88
CA ASP A 32 10.98 4.98 -9.26
C ASP A 32 11.29 6.46 -9.45
N VAL A 33 10.37 7.24 -10.03
CA VAL A 33 10.56 8.68 -10.23
C VAL A 33 10.11 9.46 -9.01
N LEU A 34 8.84 9.30 -8.60
CA LEU A 34 8.29 10.03 -7.46
C LEU A 34 8.69 9.44 -6.11
N LYS A 35 9.22 8.21 -6.08
CA LYS A 35 9.65 7.50 -4.85
C LYS A 35 8.56 7.34 -3.80
N TYR A 36 7.29 7.27 -4.23
CA TYR A 36 6.20 7.04 -3.30
C TYR A 36 6.27 5.61 -2.74
N MET A 37 5.73 5.43 -1.54
CA MET A 37 5.67 4.16 -0.84
C MET A 37 4.22 3.70 -0.75
N ALA A 38 3.98 2.42 -1.05
CA ALA A 38 2.68 1.79 -0.85
C ALA A 38 2.56 1.31 0.60
N ILE A 39 1.63 1.85 1.37
CA ILE A 39 1.41 1.53 2.78
C ILE A 39 0.00 0.98 2.95
N TYR A 40 -0.13 -0.07 3.74
CA TYR A 40 -1.37 -0.79 3.95
C TYR A 40 -1.84 -0.62 5.41
N PRO A 41 -3.11 -0.26 5.65
CA PRO A 41 -3.69 -0.45 6.97
C PRO A 41 -3.92 -1.93 7.22
N GLY A 42 -3.66 -2.40 8.43
CA GLY A 42 -3.96 -3.78 8.81
C GLY A 42 -3.90 -4.00 10.31
N GLY A 43 -4.59 -5.02 10.81
CA GLY A 43 -4.53 -5.38 12.22
C GLY A 43 -3.29 -6.20 12.59
N ALA A 44 -2.73 -5.97 13.78
CA ALA A 44 -1.60 -6.73 14.30
C ALA A 44 -1.97 -8.19 14.60
N ASN A 45 -3.23 -8.49 14.90
CA ASN A 45 -3.67 -9.87 15.17
C ASN A 45 -4.10 -10.62 13.91
N LYS A 46 -4.74 -9.91 12.98
CA LYS A 46 -5.19 -10.42 11.68
C LYS A 46 -4.96 -9.34 10.64
N LEU A 47 -4.54 -9.72 9.44
CA LEU A 47 -4.39 -8.82 8.30
C LEU A 47 -5.75 -8.35 7.73
N GLU A 48 -6.79 -8.38 8.57
CA GLU A 48 -8.18 -8.10 8.22
C GLU A 48 -8.60 -6.74 8.80
N ASP A 49 -9.51 -6.08 8.10
CA ASP A 49 -10.27 -4.95 8.66
C ASP A 49 -11.37 -5.43 9.61
N LYS A 50 -12.26 -4.52 10.03
CA LYS A 50 -13.37 -4.84 10.94
C LYS A 50 -14.46 -5.72 10.28
N ASP A 51 -14.51 -5.75 8.96
CA ASP A 51 -15.49 -6.49 8.17
C ASP A 51 -14.95 -7.86 7.70
N GLY A 52 -13.69 -8.17 8.03
CA GLY A 52 -13.03 -9.42 7.68
C GLY A 52 -12.31 -9.40 6.32
N ASN A 53 -12.18 -8.25 5.67
CA ASN A 53 -11.48 -8.12 4.40
C ASN A 53 -9.97 -8.09 4.64
N VAL A 54 -9.22 -8.93 3.92
CA VAL A 54 -7.76 -8.98 4.04
C VAL A 54 -7.13 -7.82 3.27
N LEU A 55 -6.48 -6.89 3.98
CA LEU A 55 -5.77 -5.71 3.43
C LEU A 55 -6.53 -5.01 2.29
N PRO A 56 -7.73 -4.48 2.56
CA PRO A 56 -8.60 -3.95 1.51
C PRO A 56 -8.02 -2.71 0.81
N ASP A 57 -7.23 -1.92 1.55
CA ASP A 57 -6.77 -0.61 1.09
C ASP A 57 -5.25 -0.55 0.91
N CYS A 58 -4.81 0.33 0.00
CA CYS A 58 -3.41 0.66 -0.24
C CYS A 58 -3.27 2.17 -0.45
N PHE A 59 -2.41 2.80 0.33
CA PHE A 59 -2.17 4.24 0.27
C PHE A 59 -0.77 4.53 -0.25
N LEU A 60 -0.67 5.50 -1.16
CA LEU A 60 0.62 6.01 -1.60
C LEU A 60 1.01 7.20 -0.72
N LEU A 61 2.17 7.12 -0.08
CA LEU A 61 2.77 8.19 0.71
C LEU A 61 4.11 8.65 0.11
N PRO A 62 4.47 9.94 0.22
CA PRO A 62 5.80 10.42 -0.15
C PRO A 62 6.92 9.67 0.59
N PRO A 63 8.15 9.66 0.06
CA PRO A 63 9.30 9.14 0.78
C PRO A 63 9.47 9.85 2.14
N GLU A 64 10.10 9.16 3.11
CA GLU A 64 10.32 9.65 4.48
C GLU A 64 9.05 9.90 5.32
N SER A 65 7.87 9.50 4.83
CA SER A 65 6.63 9.59 5.62
C SER A 65 6.69 8.71 6.87
N THR A 66 6.08 9.19 7.95
CA THR A 66 6.08 8.55 9.26
C THR A 66 4.76 7.85 9.57
N ALA A 67 4.73 7.07 10.66
CA ALA A 67 3.51 6.46 11.18
C ALA A 67 2.40 7.50 11.47
N LEU A 68 2.78 8.71 11.93
CA LEU A 68 1.83 9.79 12.16
C LEU A 68 1.28 10.37 10.84
N ASP A 69 2.12 10.53 9.82
CA ASP A 69 1.67 10.99 8.50
C ASP A 69 0.66 10.01 7.90
N PHE A 70 0.90 8.71 8.07
CA PHE A 70 -0.05 7.69 7.66
C PHE A 70 -1.36 7.75 8.44
N ALA A 71 -1.32 8.02 9.75
CA ALA A 71 -2.53 8.25 10.53
C ALA A 71 -3.36 9.42 9.99
N TYR A 72 -2.73 10.56 9.70
CA TYR A 72 -3.41 11.70 9.06
C TYR A 72 -3.93 11.40 7.66
N LYS A 73 -3.22 10.56 6.90
CA LYS A 73 -3.64 10.11 5.57
C LYS A 73 -4.91 9.26 5.63
N LEU A 74 -5.05 8.42 6.66
CA LEU A 74 -6.24 7.60 6.89
C LEU A 74 -7.44 8.46 7.34
N HIS A 75 -7.24 9.29 8.36
CA HIS A 75 -8.26 10.22 8.84
C HIS A 75 -7.63 11.31 9.73
N THR A 76 -8.13 12.54 9.65
CA THR A 76 -7.60 13.65 10.48
C THR A 76 -7.67 13.36 11.97
N ASP A 77 -8.71 12.66 12.42
CA ASP A 77 -8.88 12.33 13.85
C ASP A 77 -7.88 11.27 14.30
N PHE A 78 -7.46 10.34 13.42
CA PHE A 78 -6.43 9.37 13.78
C PHE A 78 -5.08 10.04 14.00
N GLY A 79 -4.75 11.05 13.19
CA GLY A 79 -3.56 11.86 13.40
C GLY A 79 -3.61 12.69 14.69
N LYS A 80 -4.75 13.33 14.99
CA LYS A 80 -4.92 14.15 16.21
C LYS A 80 -4.85 13.33 17.50
N HIS A 81 -5.43 12.13 17.47
CA HIS A 81 -5.54 11.26 18.64
C HIS A 81 -4.53 10.10 18.60
N PHE A 82 -3.45 10.22 17.84
CA PHE A 82 -2.42 9.18 17.70
C PHE A 82 -1.80 8.84 19.06
N ILE A 83 -1.83 7.57 19.44
CA ILE A 83 -1.11 7.05 20.61
C ILE A 83 0.18 6.37 20.18
N ARG A 84 0.05 5.42 19.26
CA ARG A 84 1.15 4.59 18.75
C ARG A 84 0.72 3.92 17.45
N ALA A 85 1.69 3.34 16.75
CA ALA A 85 1.40 2.41 15.67
C ALA A 85 2.02 1.04 15.96
N ILE A 86 1.59 0.03 15.23
CA ILE A 86 2.17 -1.32 15.27
C ILE A 86 2.59 -1.69 13.85
N ASP A 87 3.87 -2.00 13.67
CA ASP A 87 4.33 -2.68 12.47
C ASP A 87 3.82 -4.12 12.53
N VAL A 88 2.89 -4.45 11.65
CA VAL A 88 2.17 -5.71 11.65
C VAL A 88 3.08 -6.88 11.25
N LYS A 89 4.16 -6.65 10.50
CA LYS A 89 5.11 -7.70 10.11
C LYS A 89 5.98 -8.11 11.29
N THR A 90 6.54 -7.13 11.99
CA THR A 90 7.46 -7.38 13.12
C THR A 90 6.74 -7.49 14.47
N LYS A 91 5.45 -7.15 14.52
CA LYS A 91 4.62 -7.05 15.73
C LYS A 91 5.17 -6.05 16.76
N ARG A 92 6.04 -5.13 16.32
CA ARG A 92 6.64 -4.13 17.21
C ARG A 92 5.76 -2.90 17.27
N THR A 93 5.60 -2.37 18.49
CA THR A 93 5.03 -1.04 18.69
C THR A 93 6.05 0.01 18.28
N VAL A 94 5.62 0.99 17.51
CA VAL A 94 6.44 2.08 17.00
C VAL A 94 5.81 3.44 17.33
N GLY A 95 6.68 4.45 17.44
CA GLY A 95 6.28 5.83 17.76
C GLY A 95 5.80 6.61 16.54
N LYS A 96 5.34 7.84 16.77
CA LYS A 96 4.87 8.75 15.71
C LYS A 96 5.92 9.03 14.64
N GLU A 97 7.18 9.26 15.03
CA GLU A 97 8.29 9.55 14.09
C GLU A 97 8.88 8.30 13.42
N HIS A 98 8.29 7.12 13.62
CA HIS A 98 8.80 5.92 12.98
C HIS A 98 8.70 6.04 11.44
N PRO A 99 9.82 5.98 10.71
CA PRO A 99 9.81 6.08 9.27
C PRO A 99 9.19 4.82 8.67
N LEU A 100 8.25 5.00 7.74
CA LEU A 100 7.62 3.90 7.03
C LEU A 100 8.47 3.48 5.83
N GLN A 101 8.33 2.22 5.45
CA GLN A 101 8.97 1.64 4.28
C GLN A 101 7.94 1.16 3.27
N HIS A 102 8.36 1.07 2.01
CA HIS A 102 7.53 0.56 0.94
C HIS A 102 6.99 -0.85 1.28
N ARG A 103 5.66 -0.99 1.19
CA ARG A 103 4.85 -2.17 1.55
C ARG A 103 4.70 -2.45 3.03
N ASP A 104 4.87 -1.46 3.90
CA ASP A 104 4.56 -1.66 5.30
C ASP A 104 3.07 -1.81 5.55
N VAL A 105 2.78 -2.66 6.52
CA VAL A 105 1.44 -2.92 7.02
C VAL A 105 1.41 -2.38 8.44
N VAL A 106 0.57 -1.38 8.67
CA VAL A 106 0.60 -0.58 9.89
C VAL A 106 -0.78 -0.54 10.53
N GLU A 107 -0.85 -0.89 11.81
CA GLU A 107 -2.03 -0.65 12.64
C GLU A 107 -1.86 0.68 13.38
N ILE A 108 -2.81 1.60 13.21
CA ILE A 108 -2.84 2.87 13.96
C ILE A 108 -3.71 2.69 15.20
N VAL A 109 -3.15 3.02 16.37
CA VAL A 109 -3.85 2.98 17.66
C VAL A 109 -4.10 4.42 18.12
N VAL A 110 -5.38 4.74 18.33
CA VAL A 110 -5.85 6.10 18.68
C VAL A 110 -6.46 6.14 20.07
N GLY A 111 -6.36 7.29 20.73
CA GLY A 111 -7.09 7.58 21.96
C GLY A 111 -8.58 7.72 21.72
N ARG A 112 -9.37 7.45 22.76
CA ARG A 112 -10.81 7.76 22.78
C ARG A 112 -11.04 9.25 22.89
#